data_AF-A0A942TXM8-F1
#
_entry.id   AF-A0A942TXM8-F1
#
_cell.length_a   1.000
_cell.length_b   1.000
_cell.length_c   1.000
_cell.angle_alpha   90.00
_cell.angle_beta   90.00
_cell.angle_gamma   90.00
#
_symmetry.space_group_name_H-M   'P 1'
#
loop_
_entity.id
_entity.type
_entity.pdbx_description
1 polymer ?
#
loop_
_entity_poly.entity_id
_entity_poly.type
_entity_poly.pdbx_seq_one_letter_code
_entity_poly.pdbx_strand_id
1 'polypeptide(L)'
;MQIRSSHVKDIRVKSMLLGAVMEVGDSVHLSAHSNVIAIQREKEIFYGNEGNFQEIPLFTEPIPLPTPPFMPPIIHKVNEIPNITVNCISIIGISASAIFHIGNTDHVSLESRIWHQRQLEERTNSVHKE
;
A
#
# COMPACT_ATOMS: atom_id res chain seq x y z
N MET A 1 15.71 23.91 -19.76
CA MET A 1 14.62 23.22 -19.01
C MET A 1 15.04 23.22 -17.55
N GLN A 2 14.26 23.82 -16.64
CA GLN A 2 14.61 23.81 -15.22
C GLN A 2 14.28 22.45 -14.61
N ILE A 3 15.26 21.85 -13.94
CA ILE A 3 15.13 20.58 -13.22
C ILE A 3 14.25 20.85 -11.98
N ARG A 4 13.17 20.08 -11.81
CA ARG A 4 12.34 20.12 -10.60
C ARG A 4 13.11 19.50 -9.45
N SER A 5 13.17 20.16 -8.31
CA SER A 5 13.83 19.66 -7.10
C SER A 5 12.89 19.75 -5.89
N SER A 6 13.03 18.80 -4.98
CA SER A 6 12.24 18.74 -3.75
C SER A 6 13.14 19.05 -2.55
N HIS A 7 12.81 20.10 -1.81
CA HIS A 7 13.52 20.51 -0.60
C HIS A 7 12.61 20.28 0.60
N VAL A 8 12.88 19.22 1.36
CA VAL A 8 12.12 18.88 2.56
C VAL A 8 13.03 19.09 3.77
N LYS A 9 12.61 19.92 4.72
CA LYS A 9 13.43 20.26 5.88
C LYS A 9 13.35 19.21 7.00
N ASP A 10 12.17 18.67 7.26
CA ASP A 10 11.96 17.68 8.32
C ASP A 10 10.96 16.59 7.88
N ILE A 11 11.24 15.35 8.27
CA ILE A 11 10.42 14.17 7.99
C ILE A 11 10.29 13.38 9.28
N ARG A 12 9.06 13.15 9.71
CA ARG A 12 8.72 12.36 10.89
C ARG A 12 7.79 11.24 10.49
N VAL A 13 8.31 10.00 10.45
CA VAL A 13 7.51 8.80 10.24
C VAL A 13 7.47 8.02 11.55
N LYS A 14 6.28 7.83 12.13
CA LYS A 14 6.14 7.11 13.41
C LYS A 14 6.17 5.59 13.25
N SER A 15 5.72 5.05 12.11
CA SER A 15 5.65 3.60 11.88
C SER A 15 5.75 3.25 10.40
N MET A 16 6.47 2.16 10.09
CA MET A 16 6.57 1.58 8.75
C MET A 16 6.43 0.06 8.88
N LEU A 17 5.47 -0.53 8.19
CA LEU A 17 5.08 -1.95 8.37
C LEU A 17 4.82 -2.63 7.03
N LEU A 18 4.79 -3.97 7.01
CA LEU A 18 4.25 -4.78 5.90
C LEU A 18 4.69 -4.34 4.49
N GLY A 19 6.00 -4.26 4.25
CA GLY A 19 6.54 -3.91 2.93
C GLY A 19 6.43 -2.43 2.56
N ALA A 20 6.30 -1.54 3.55
CA ALA A 20 6.40 -0.10 3.33
C ALA A 20 7.85 0.35 3.08
N VAL A 21 8.02 1.28 2.14
CA VAL A 21 9.33 1.83 1.75
C VAL A 21 9.31 3.35 1.88
N MET A 22 10.41 3.92 2.39
CA MET A 22 10.67 5.34 2.32
C MET A 22 11.88 5.55 1.43
N GLU A 23 11.73 6.35 0.38
CA GLU A 23 12.77 6.62 -0.60
C GLU A 23 13.01 8.13 -0.68
N VAL A 24 14.27 8.55 -0.63
CA VAL A 24 14.69 9.95 -0.79
C VAL A 24 15.77 10.01 -1.85
N GLY A 25 15.44 10.62 -2.99
CA GLY A 25 16.28 10.64 -4.17
C GLY A 25 15.47 10.39 -5.43
N ASP A 26 16.12 10.48 -6.58
CA ASP A 26 15.48 10.19 -7.85
C ASP A 26 15.56 8.69 -8.16
N SER A 27 14.45 8.14 -8.64
CA SER A 27 14.33 6.74 -9.06
C SER A 27 13.79 6.67 -10.48
N VAL A 28 13.91 5.49 -11.10
CA VAL A 28 13.24 5.22 -12.39
C VAL A 28 12.03 4.33 -12.18
N HIS A 29 12.19 3.31 -11.34
CA HIS A 29 11.15 2.33 -11.05
C HIS A 29 10.96 2.20 -9.55
N LEU A 30 9.70 2.31 -9.12
CA LEU A 30 9.27 2.01 -7.78
C LEU A 30 8.19 0.94 -7.85
N SER A 31 8.46 -0.22 -7.25
CA SER A 31 7.49 -1.29 -7.15
C SER A 31 7.36 -1.80 -5.73
N ALA A 32 6.13 -2.06 -5.30
CA ALA A 32 5.87 -2.71 -4.02
C ALA A 32 4.67 -3.65 -4.14
N HIS A 33 4.79 -4.80 -3.48
CA HIS A 33 3.79 -5.85 -3.50
C HIS A 33 3.58 -6.42 -2.08
N SER A 34 2.33 -6.59 -1.67
CA SER A 34 1.98 -7.02 -0.31
C SER A 34 0.69 -7.84 -0.35
N ASN A 35 0.79 -9.10 0.08
CA ASN A 35 -0.34 -9.98 0.32
C ASN A 35 -0.47 -10.18 1.82
N VAL A 36 -1.65 -9.87 2.37
CA VAL A 36 -1.92 -9.93 3.81
C VAL A 36 -3.18 -10.75 4.05
N ILE A 37 -3.06 -11.78 4.89
CA ILE A 37 -4.20 -12.49 5.48
C ILE A 37 -4.26 -12.12 6.95
N ALA A 38 -5.41 -11.61 7.39
CA ALA A 38 -5.65 -11.21 8.76
C ALA A 38 -6.85 -11.99 9.31
N ILE A 39 -6.55 -13.10 9.99
CA ILE A 39 -7.55 -13.95 10.65
C ILE A 39 -7.69 -13.49 12.09
N GLN A 40 -8.90 -13.09 12.48
CA GLN A 40 -9.25 -12.75 13.85
C GLN A 40 -10.22 -13.80 14.40
N ARG A 41 -9.85 -14.45 15.50
CA ARG A 41 -10.71 -15.43 16.19
C ARG A 41 -11.29 -14.83 17.46
N GLU A 42 -12.48 -15.27 17.83
CA GLU A 42 -13.06 -14.99 19.15
C GLU A 42 -12.27 -15.69 20.27
N LYS A 43 -11.68 -16.85 19.98
CA LYS A 43 -10.82 -17.61 20.89
C LYS A 43 -9.36 -17.60 20.43
N GLU A 44 -8.42 -17.47 21.38
CA GLU A 44 -6.96 -17.44 21.14
C GLU A 44 -6.38 -18.82 20.78
N ILE A 45 -6.90 -19.45 19.72
CA ILE A 45 -6.34 -20.68 19.16
C ILE A 45 -5.43 -20.29 18.00
N PHE A 46 -4.23 -20.87 17.92
CA PHE A 46 -3.30 -20.68 16.81
C PHE A 46 -2.88 -22.04 16.24
N TYR A 47 -3.21 -22.32 14.97
CA TYR A 47 -2.95 -23.57 14.27
C TYR A 47 -1.59 -23.57 13.54
N GLY A 48 -0.88 -22.44 13.47
CA GLY A 48 0.46 -22.34 12.89
C GLY A 48 0.54 -22.47 11.35
N ASN A 49 -0.49 -23.01 10.70
CA ASN A 49 -0.63 -23.08 9.23
C ASN A 49 -1.85 -22.27 8.77
N GLU A 50 -1.95 -21.03 9.23
CA GLU A 50 -3.11 -20.18 9.00
C GLU A 50 -2.92 -19.34 7.76
N GLY A 51 -3.88 -19.45 6.83
CA GLY A 51 -3.91 -18.60 5.64
C GLY A 51 -3.04 -19.14 4.52
N ASN A 52 -3.68 -19.84 3.59
CA ASN A 52 -3.07 -20.18 2.30
C ASN A 52 -3.53 -19.16 1.26
N PHE A 53 -2.60 -18.37 0.72
CA PHE A 53 -2.90 -17.40 -0.34
C PHE A 53 -3.48 -18.06 -1.60
N GLN A 54 -3.10 -19.30 -1.90
CA GLN A 54 -3.58 -20.04 -3.08
C GLN A 54 -5.06 -20.46 -2.96
N GLU A 55 -5.58 -20.56 -1.75
CA GLU A 55 -6.99 -20.94 -1.51
C GLU A 55 -7.96 -19.76 -1.62
N ILE A 56 -7.44 -18.53 -1.67
CA ILE A 56 -8.24 -17.32 -1.69
C ILE A 56 -8.09 -16.66 -3.07
N PRO A 57 -9.15 -16.66 -3.91
CA PRO A 57 -9.09 -16.14 -5.28
C PRO A 57 -8.59 -14.70 -5.39
N LEU A 58 -8.80 -13.89 -4.34
CA LEU A 58 -8.29 -12.53 -4.24
C LEU A 58 -6.79 -12.45 -4.55
N PHE A 59 -5.96 -13.43 -4.16
CA PHE A 59 -4.51 -13.35 -4.37
C PHE A 59 -4.03 -13.89 -5.72
N THR A 60 -4.92 -14.51 -6.50
CA THR A 60 -4.58 -15.08 -7.82
C THR A 60 -5.27 -14.37 -8.97
N GLU A 61 -6.32 -13.57 -8.70
CA GLU A 61 -7.05 -12.83 -9.72
C GLU A 61 -6.18 -11.71 -10.33
N PRO A 62 -6.06 -11.62 -11.67
CA PRO A 62 -5.28 -10.57 -12.32
C PRO A 62 -5.91 -9.18 -12.09
N ILE A 63 -5.07 -8.15 -11.92
CA ILE A 63 -5.56 -6.77 -11.84
C ILE A 63 -6.06 -6.35 -13.23
N PRO A 64 -7.32 -5.88 -13.36
CA PRO A 64 -7.79 -5.33 -14.62
C PRO A 64 -7.08 -4.00 -14.89
N LEU A 65 -6.11 -4.01 -15.81
CA LEU A 65 -5.44 -2.80 -16.27
C LEU A 65 -6.21 -2.21 -17.47
N PRO A 66 -6.36 -0.88 -17.53
CA PRO A 66 -6.95 -0.24 -18.70
C PRO A 66 -6.07 -0.49 -19.92
N THR A 67 -6.69 -0.76 -21.08
CA THR A 67 -5.97 -0.85 -22.34
C THR A 67 -5.32 0.51 -22.63
N PRO A 68 -4.00 0.56 -22.89
CA PRO A 68 -3.34 1.81 -23.24
C PRO A 68 -3.96 2.39 -24.52
N PRO A 69 -4.01 3.73 -24.65
CA PRO A 69 -4.53 4.36 -25.86
C PRO A 69 -3.69 3.95 -27.07
N PHE A 70 -4.34 3.78 -28.23
CA PHE A 70 -3.66 3.44 -29.51
C PHE A 70 -2.55 4.44 -29.87
N MET A 71 -2.73 5.70 -29.48
CA MET A 71 -1.71 6.75 -29.58
C MET A 71 -1.58 7.46 -28.24
N PRO A 72 -0.42 7.39 -27.55
CA PRO A 72 -0.22 8.12 -26.31
C PRO A 72 -0.21 9.64 -26.59
N PRO A 73 -0.81 10.46 -25.72
CA PRO A 73 -0.76 11.91 -25.88
C PRO A 73 0.67 12.42 -25.71
N ILE A 74 1.04 13.42 -26.52
CA ILE A 74 2.29 14.16 -26.31
C ILE A 74 2.07 15.16 -25.19
N ILE A 75 2.75 14.95 -24.06
CA ILE A 75 2.65 15.82 -22.87
C ILE A 75 3.89 16.70 -22.80
N HIS A 76 3.70 18.01 -22.88
CA HIS A 76 4.75 18.98 -22.58
C HIS A 76 4.61 19.47 -21.14
N LYS A 77 5.61 19.20 -20.30
CA LYS A 77 5.64 19.62 -18.89
C LYS A 77 6.55 20.84 -18.72
N VAL A 78 6.05 21.89 -18.08
CA VAL A 78 6.81 23.08 -17.72
C VAL A 78 6.76 23.25 -16.21
N ASN A 79 7.94 23.34 -15.58
CA ASN A 79 8.08 23.61 -14.14
C ASN A 79 8.34 25.11 -13.96
N GLU A 80 7.30 25.94 -13.87
CA GLU A 80 7.46 27.39 -13.68
C GLU A 80 8.15 27.73 -12.36
N ILE A 81 7.88 26.94 -11.33
CA ILE A 81 8.51 27.02 -10.01
C ILE A 81 9.16 25.65 -9.73
N PRO A 82 10.46 25.46 -10.05
CA PRO A 82 11.09 24.14 -10.00
C PRO A 82 11.34 23.64 -8.57
N ASN A 83 11.38 24.55 -7.59
CA ASN A 83 11.72 24.23 -6.21
C ASN A 83 10.45 24.02 -5.40
N ILE A 84 10.13 22.75 -5.13
CA ILE A 84 9.07 22.40 -4.19
C ILE A 84 9.69 22.42 -2.80
N THR A 85 9.28 23.36 -1.95
CA THR A 85 9.80 23.49 -0.58
C THR A 85 8.76 23.09 0.44
N VAL A 86 9.10 22.15 1.33
CA VAL A 86 8.22 21.62 2.36
C VAL A 86 8.94 21.68 3.71
N ASN A 87 8.31 22.31 4.70
CA ASN A 87 8.94 22.49 6.01
C ASN A 87 8.95 21.20 6.84
N CYS A 88 7.81 20.52 6.98
CA CYS A 88 7.73 19.30 7.79
C CYS A 88 6.70 18.34 7.18
N ILE A 89 7.09 17.08 7.03
CA ILE A 89 6.20 15.98 6.67
C ILE A 89 6.05 15.08 7.90
N SER A 90 4.82 14.87 8.37
CA SER A 90 4.55 14.03 9.54
C SER A 90 3.58 12.91 9.15
N ILE A 91 4.05 11.67 9.24
CA ILE A 91 3.35 10.45 8.86
C ILE A 91 3.19 9.58 10.11
N ILE A 92 1.95 9.17 10.40
CA ILE A 92 1.66 8.30 11.56
C ILE A 92 2.04 6.85 11.25
N GLY A 93 1.75 6.38 10.04
CA GLY A 93 2.11 5.03 9.64
C GLY A 93 2.04 4.86 8.13
N ILE A 94 2.95 4.07 7.58
CA ILE A 94 2.86 3.53 6.22
C ILE A 94 2.94 2.00 6.28
N SER A 95 2.09 1.33 5.51
CA SER A 95 1.98 -0.13 5.52
C SER A 95 1.48 -0.68 4.20
N ALA A 96 1.71 -1.98 3.95
CA ALA A 96 1.09 -2.76 2.88
C ALA A 96 1.36 -2.19 1.48
N SER A 97 2.60 -2.31 1.00
CA SER A 97 3.07 -1.76 -0.29
C SER A 97 3.02 -0.24 -0.43
N ALA A 98 2.98 0.50 0.69
CA ALA A 98 3.04 1.94 0.67
C ALA A 98 4.48 2.43 0.45
N ILE A 99 4.69 3.32 -0.54
CA ILE A 99 5.98 3.99 -0.76
C ILE A 99 5.82 5.48 -0.45
N PHE A 100 6.62 5.98 0.49
CA PHE A 100 6.81 7.40 0.73
C PHE A 100 8.06 7.87 -0.01
N HIS A 101 7.89 8.59 -1.12
CA HIS A 101 8.99 8.99 -1.99
C HIS A 101 9.17 10.51 -2.05
N ILE A 102 10.41 10.98 -1.87
CA ILE A 102 10.82 12.36 -2.09
C ILE A 102 11.85 12.40 -3.22
N GLY A 103 11.40 12.83 -4.40
CA GLY A 103 12.26 12.95 -5.57
C GLY A 103 11.45 12.87 -6.86
N ASN A 104 12.13 12.49 -7.94
CA ASN A 104 11.53 12.22 -9.23
C ASN A 104 11.48 10.71 -9.51
N THR A 105 10.42 10.26 -10.16
CA THR A 105 10.26 8.86 -10.57
C THR A 105 9.50 8.79 -11.89
N ASP A 106 9.73 7.74 -12.67
CA ASP A 106 9.10 7.56 -13.98
C ASP A 106 7.97 6.52 -13.90
N HIS A 107 8.26 5.37 -13.32
CA HIS A 107 7.34 4.24 -13.25
C HIS A 107 7.08 3.83 -11.81
N VAL A 108 5.81 3.81 -11.41
CA VAL A 108 5.36 3.36 -10.09
C VAL A 108 4.30 2.27 -10.24
N SER A 109 4.51 1.12 -9.61
CA SER A 109 3.56 0.01 -9.59
C SER A 109 3.42 -0.56 -8.18
N LEU A 110 2.28 -0.32 -7.55
CA LEU A 110 2.00 -0.74 -6.18
C LEU A 110 0.80 -1.68 -6.16
N GLU A 111 0.96 -2.85 -5.57
CA GLU A 111 -0.09 -3.84 -5.41
C GLU A 111 -0.23 -4.24 -3.94
N SER A 112 -1.43 -4.12 -3.41
CA SER A 112 -1.76 -4.57 -2.06
C SER A 112 -3.06 -5.37 -2.09
N ARG A 113 -3.00 -6.60 -1.61
CA ARG A 113 -4.16 -7.48 -1.47
C ARG A 113 -4.30 -7.89 -0.03
N ILE A 114 -5.47 -7.65 0.54
CA ILE A 114 -5.72 -7.84 1.97
C ILE A 114 -7.02 -8.61 2.14
N TRP A 115 -6.95 -9.75 2.82
CA TRP A 115 -8.09 -10.57 3.19
C TRP A 115 -8.27 -10.57 4.71
N HIS A 116 -9.37 -10.00 5.19
CA HIS A 116 -9.75 -10.02 6.61
C HIS A 116 -10.84 -11.05 6.87
N GLN A 117 -10.63 -11.95 7.82
CA GLN A 117 -11.61 -12.96 8.21
C GLN A 117 -11.82 -12.97 9.71
N ARG A 118 -13.07 -12.82 10.15
CA ARG A 118 -13.46 -13.05 11.55
C ARG A 118 -14.07 -14.44 11.71
N GLN A 119 -13.62 -15.15 12.75
CA GLN A 119 -14.17 -16.43 13.17
C GLN A 119 -14.85 -16.22 14.52
N LEU A 120 -16.18 -16.27 14.51
CA LEU A 120 -17.04 -16.08 15.68
C LEU A 120 -17.58 -17.44 16.12
N GLU A 121 -17.78 -17.61 17.42
CA GLU A 121 -18.40 -18.82 17.96
C GLU A 121 -19.91 -18.84 17.67
N GLU A 122 -20.44 -20.04 17.49
CA GLU A 122 -21.87 -20.22 17.27
C GLU A 122 -22.62 -19.90 18.57
N ARG A 123 -23.52 -18.90 18.52
CA ARG A 123 -24.33 -18.55 19.68
C ARG A 123 -25.51 -19.50 19.79
N THR A 124 -25.47 -20.43 20.73
CA THR A 124 -26.66 -21.21 21.09
C THR A 124 -27.58 -20.32 21.93
N ASN A 125 -28.69 -19.84 21.36
CA ASN A 125 -29.76 -19.24 22.14
C ASN A 125 -30.41 -20.35 22.97
N SER A 126 -29.91 -20.62 24.17
CA SER A 126 -30.64 -21.39 25.16
C SER A 126 -31.86 -20.56 25.58
N VAL A 127 -32.97 -20.78 24.88
CA VAL A 127 -34.29 -20.35 25.34
C VAL A 127 -34.51 -21.04 26.69
N HIS A 128 -34.25 -20.30 27.78
CA HIS A 128 -34.73 -20.70 29.09
C HIS A 128 -36.26 -20.75 29.01
N LYS A 129 -36.80 -21.96 28.90
CA LYS A 129 -38.21 -22.21 29.22
C LYS A 129 -38.31 -22.17 30.74
N GLU A 130 -38.98 -21.14 31.24
CA GLU A 130 -39.52 -21.06 32.60
C GLU A 130 -40.50 -22.20 32.87
#